data_AF-A0A3Q0JAN8-F1
#
_entry.id   AF-A0A3Q0JAN8-F1
#
_cell.length_a   1.000
_cell.length_b   1.000
_cell.length_c   1.000
_cell.angle_alpha   90.00
_cell.angle_beta   90.00
_cell.angle_gamma   90.00
#
_symmetry.space_group_name_H-M   'P 1'
#
loop_
_entity.id
_entity.type
_entity.pdbx_description
1 polymer ?
#
loop_
_entity_poly.entity_id
_entity_poly.type
_entity_poly.pdbx_seq_one_letter_code
_entity_poly.pdbx_strand_id
1 'polypeptide(L)'
;MEVSKKKLDTYFSIRNSQPEFFLHRDPHSKEVQTVLDTTMIAPFPILSPDGCRIVYHKISSDAETFNPAGLFKTILMISDIRLHEESLFRGDIFVWDLESLSVKHLAKLATPHTKKVLMASQVSHLTTPHTKKSVGWLSL
;
A
#
# COMPACT_ATOMS: atom_id res chain seq x y z
N MET A 1 7.75 1.07 -27.06
CA MET A 1 6.48 1.82 -26.90
C MET A 1 5.34 0.94 -26.38
N GLU A 2 5.12 -0.26 -26.92
CA GLU A 2 3.96 -1.10 -26.57
C GLU A 2 3.87 -1.50 -25.10
N VAL A 3 5.00 -1.86 -24.47
CA VAL A 3 5.05 -2.22 -23.04
C VAL A 3 4.66 -1.04 -22.15
N SER A 4 5.13 0.17 -22.47
CA SER A 4 4.81 1.38 -21.71
C SER A 4 3.33 1.76 -21.85
N LYS A 5 2.78 1.64 -23.06
CA LYS A 5 1.35 1.89 -23.33
C LYS A 5 0.47 0.93 -22.54
N LYS A 6 0.74 -0.38 -22.64
CA LYS A 6 -0.01 -1.41 -21.90
C LYS A 6 0.03 -1.19 -20.38
N LYS A 7 1.15 -0.70 -19.85
CA LYS A 7 1.27 -0.37 -18.42
C LYS A 7 0.41 0.81 -18.02
N LEU A 8 0.41 1.90 -18.80
CA LEU A 8 -0.46 3.05 -18.56
C LEU A 8 -1.93 2.65 -18.64
N ASP A 9 -2.32 1.88 -19.66
CA ASP A 9 -3.69 1.38 -19.81
C ASP A 9 -4.12 0.55 -18.60
N THR A 10 -3.24 -0.35 -18.14
CA THR A 10 -3.49 -1.16 -16.94
C THR A 10 -3.59 -0.30 -15.69
N TYR A 11 -2.71 0.69 -15.53
CA TYR A 11 -2.69 1.62 -14.41
C TYR A 11 -4.01 2.38 -14.27
N PHE A 12 -4.48 3.01 -15.37
CA PHE A 12 -5.74 3.74 -15.35
C PHE A 12 -6.95 2.81 -15.21
N SER A 13 -6.92 1.63 -15.84
CA SER A 13 -7.99 0.63 -15.72
C SER A 13 -8.19 0.17 -14.27
N ILE A 14 -7.09 -0.15 -13.56
CA ILE A 14 -7.17 -0.57 -12.15
C ILE A 14 -7.75 0.55 -11.28
N ARG A 15 -7.25 1.79 -11.43
CA ARG A 15 -7.75 2.94 -10.65
C ARG A 15 -9.24 3.19 -10.89
N ASN A 16 -9.69 3.10 -12.14
CA ASN A 16 -11.10 3.27 -12.50
C ASN A 16 -11.98 2.14 -11.94
N SER A 17 -11.46 0.92 -11.86
CA SER A 17 -12.20 -0.24 -11.31
C SER A 17 -12.29 -0.28 -9.79
N GLN A 18 -11.58 0.61 -9.09
CA GLN A 18 -11.47 0.63 -7.62
C GLN A 18 -11.73 2.03 -7.04
N PRO A 19 -12.90 2.63 -7.32
CA PRO A 19 -13.21 3.99 -6.87
C PRO A 19 -13.12 4.14 -5.34
N GLU A 20 -13.33 3.06 -4.58
CA GLU A 20 -13.23 3.06 -3.12
C GLU A 20 -11.87 3.53 -2.60
N PHE A 21 -10.79 3.31 -3.37
CA PHE A 21 -9.44 3.70 -3.00
C PHE A 21 -8.98 4.95 -3.71
N PHE A 22 -9.49 5.27 -4.90
CA PHE A 22 -8.93 6.32 -5.78
C PHE A 22 -9.79 7.59 -5.88
N LEU A 23 -11.05 7.57 -5.42
CA LEU A 23 -11.91 8.74 -5.34
C LEU A 23 -11.99 9.32 -3.93
N HIS A 24 -12.37 10.60 -3.82
CA HIS A 24 -12.59 11.32 -2.56
C HIS A 24 -11.40 11.24 -1.59
N ARG A 25 -10.20 11.47 -2.12
CA ARG A 25 -8.93 11.45 -1.37
C ARG A 25 -8.63 12.80 -0.77
N ASP A 26 -9.26 13.09 0.36
CA ASP A 26 -8.96 14.27 1.16
C ASP A 26 -8.06 13.88 2.35
N PRO A 27 -6.81 14.39 2.42
CA PRO A 27 -5.92 14.09 3.54
C PRO A 27 -6.46 14.58 4.87
N HIS A 28 -7.33 15.59 4.89
CA HIS A 28 -7.96 16.13 6.11
C HIS A 28 -9.27 15.44 6.47
N SER A 29 -9.73 14.48 5.65
CA SER A 29 -10.94 13.73 5.97
C SER A 29 -10.77 12.94 7.27
N LYS A 30 -11.85 12.82 8.03
CA LYS A 30 -11.87 12.05 9.28
C LYS A 30 -11.38 10.62 9.09
N GLU A 31 -11.71 10.00 7.95
CA GLU A 31 -11.24 8.65 7.61
C GLU A 31 -9.72 8.57 7.55
N VAL A 32 -9.07 9.47 6.80
CA VAL A 32 -7.61 9.49 6.64
C VAL A 32 -6.92 9.89 7.94
N GLN A 33 -7.42 10.92 8.63
CA GLN A 33 -6.86 11.36 9.91
C GLN A 33 -6.90 10.25 10.96
N THR A 34 -8.02 9.51 11.06
CA THR A 34 -8.13 8.36 11.97
C THR A 34 -7.06 7.30 11.66
N VAL A 35 -6.77 7.05 10.38
CA VAL A 35 -5.72 6.10 10.00
C VAL A 35 -4.33 6.62 10.39
N LEU A 36 -4.04 7.90 10.13
CA LEU A 36 -2.76 8.51 10.47
C LEU A 36 -2.52 8.53 12.00
N ASP A 37 -3.57 8.68 12.79
CA ASP A 37 -3.49 8.67 14.26
C ASP A 37 -3.32 7.26 14.84
N THR A 38 -3.83 6.24 14.14
CA THR A 38 -3.91 4.85 14.66
C THR A 38 -3.01 3.87 13.92
N THR A 39 -2.29 4.31 12.89
CA THR A 39 -1.41 3.47 12.09
C THR A 39 -0.09 4.17 11.82
N MET A 40 1.00 3.53 12.20
CA MET A 40 2.34 3.94 11.77
C MET A 40 2.57 3.42 10.36
N ILE A 41 2.91 4.33 9.43
CA ILE A 41 3.31 4.01 8.04
C ILE A 41 4.65 4.70 7.81
N ALA A 42 5.74 3.94 7.92
CA ALA A 42 7.10 4.48 7.91
C ALA A 42 7.93 3.90 6.75
N PRO A 43 8.22 4.67 5.70
CA PRO A 43 9.20 4.27 4.70
C PRO A 43 10.61 4.30 5.31
N PHE A 44 11.40 3.27 5.06
CA PHE A 44 12.79 3.23 5.49
C PHE A 44 13.63 4.20 4.65
N PRO A 45 14.66 4.84 5.22
CA PRO A 45 15.47 5.83 4.49
C PRO A 45 16.30 5.18 3.37
N ILE A 46 16.62 3.89 3.52
CA ILE A 46 17.38 3.10 2.56
C ILE A 46 16.48 2.17 1.74
N LEU A 47 16.83 1.96 0.48
CA LEU A 47 16.23 0.90 -0.34
C LEU A 47 16.82 -0.46 0.04
N SER A 48 16.09 -1.53 -0.27
CA SER A 48 16.63 -2.88 -0.23
C SER A 48 17.80 -3.04 -1.23
N PRO A 49 18.64 -4.08 -1.09
CA PRO A 49 19.69 -4.38 -2.08
C PRO A 49 19.15 -4.54 -3.51
N ASP A 50 17.90 -4.96 -3.65
CA ASP A 50 17.19 -5.10 -4.93
C ASP A 50 16.56 -3.79 -5.44
N GLY A 51 16.80 -2.66 -4.76
CA GLY A 51 16.29 -1.34 -5.12
C GLY A 51 14.79 -1.15 -4.86
N CYS A 52 14.20 -1.91 -3.94
CA CYS A 52 12.81 -1.73 -3.52
C CYS A 52 12.70 -0.83 -2.29
N ARG A 53 11.64 -0.03 -2.21
CA ARG A 53 11.32 0.78 -1.04
C ARG A 53 10.72 -0.13 0.04
N ILE A 54 11.31 -0.14 1.23
CA ILE A 54 10.78 -0.88 2.38
C ILE A 54 9.86 0.07 3.16
N VAL A 55 8.65 -0.40 3.48
CA VAL A 55 7.66 0.35 4.26
C VAL A 55 7.20 -0.51 5.43
N TYR A 56 7.34 0.03 6.63
CA TYR A 56 6.86 -0.60 7.85
C TYR A 56 5.47 -0.09 8.21
N HIS A 57 4.61 -1.02 8.60
CA HIS A 57 3.24 -0.79 9.01
C HIS A 57 3.01 -1.38 10.41
N LYS A 58 2.45 -0.57 11.31
CA LYS A 58 1.96 -1.02 12.62
C LYS A 58 0.60 -0.40 12.87
N ILE A 59 -0.40 -1.23 13.17
CA ILE A 59 -1.76 -0.78 13.49
C ILE A 59 -1.92 -0.81 15.01
N SER A 60 -2.44 0.28 15.58
CA SER A 60 -2.68 0.42 17.01
C SER A 60 -4.16 0.66 17.36
N SER A 61 -5.04 0.72 16.35
CA SER A 61 -6.49 0.79 16.55
C SER A 61 -7.06 -0.51 17.13
N ASP A 62 -8.20 -0.41 17.81
CA ASP A 62 -9.01 -1.58 18.15
C ASP A 62 -9.63 -2.22 16.91
N ALA A 63 -9.85 -3.53 16.98
CA ALA A 63 -10.40 -4.29 15.86
C ALA A 63 -11.82 -3.86 15.48
N GLU A 64 -12.57 -3.25 16.41
CA GLU A 64 -13.94 -2.80 16.16
C GLU A 64 -13.97 -1.55 15.30
N THR A 65 -13.11 -0.58 15.61
CA THR A 65 -12.97 0.70 14.90
C THR A 65 -12.07 0.61 13.67
N PHE A 66 -11.29 -0.46 13.54
CA PHE A 66 -10.42 -0.69 12.40
C PHE A 66 -11.17 -0.71 11.06
N ASN A 67 -10.79 0.18 10.15
CA ASN A 67 -11.33 0.31 8.79
C ASN A 67 -10.24 0.01 7.73
N PRO A 68 -10.22 -1.21 7.16
CA PRO A 68 -9.27 -1.58 6.11
C PRO A 68 -9.34 -0.71 4.85
N ALA A 69 -10.53 -0.25 4.46
CA ALA A 69 -10.69 0.53 3.23
C ALA A 69 -10.01 1.90 3.36
N GLY A 70 -10.22 2.58 4.51
CA GLY A 70 -9.54 3.83 4.84
C GLY A 70 -8.04 3.66 4.95
N LEU A 71 -7.59 2.55 5.57
CA LEU A 71 -6.17 2.21 5.65
C LEU A 71 -5.55 2.10 4.26
N PHE A 72 -6.13 1.29 3.37
CA PHE A 72 -5.58 1.09 2.03
C PHE A 72 -5.66 2.34 1.16
N LYS A 73 -6.72 3.14 1.28
CA LYS A 73 -6.81 4.45 0.63
C LYS A 73 -5.65 5.34 1.07
N THR A 74 -5.39 5.42 2.37
CA THR A 74 -4.30 6.23 2.94
C THR A 74 -2.92 5.74 2.49
N ILE A 75 -2.68 4.42 2.50
CA ILE A 75 -1.44 3.82 1.99
C ILE A 75 -1.23 4.20 0.52
N LEU A 76 -2.26 4.08 -0.32
CA LEU A 76 -2.15 4.43 -1.74
C LEU A 76 -1.97 5.93 -1.98
N MET A 77 -2.51 6.80 -1.13
CA MET A 77 -2.21 8.24 -1.16
C MET A 77 -0.74 8.52 -0.85
N ILE A 78 -0.20 7.91 0.19
CA ILE A 78 1.23 8.03 0.55
C ILE A 78 2.10 7.46 -0.59
N SER A 79 1.72 6.32 -1.17
CA SER A 79 2.43 5.75 -2.33
C SER A 79 2.46 6.70 -3.52
N ASP A 80 1.38 7.43 -3.80
CA ASP A 80 1.31 8.40 -4.90
C ASP A 80 2.22 9.61 -4.65
N ILE A 81 2.30 10.11 -3.41
CA ILE A 81 3.23 11.18 -3.03
C ILE A 81 4.68 10.73 -3.23
N ARG A 82 5.04 9.55 -2.72
CA ARG A 82 6.40 9.01 -2.89
C ARG A 82 6.77 8.76 -4.34
N LEU A 83 5.81 8.32 -5.17
CA LEU A 83 6.04 8.14 -6.60
C LEU A 83 6.39 9.47 -7.30
N HIS A 84 5.90 10.59 -6.77
CA HIS A 84 6.19 11.93 -7.27
C HIS A 84 7.49 12.52 -6.70
N GLU A 85 7.73 12.34 -5.40
CA GLU A 85 8.80 13.03 -4.67
C GLU A 85 10.13 12.26 -4.61
N GLU A 86 10.09 10.92 -4.65
CA GLU A 86 11.29 10.10 -4.50
C GLU A 86 11.95 9.79 -5.85
N SER A 87 13.25 9.50 -5.82
CA SER A 87 13.94 8.89 -6.95
C SER A 87 13.33 7.53 -7.30
N LEU A 88 13.30 7.20 -8.59
CA LEU A 88 12.74 5.93 -9.09
C LEU A 88 13.25 4.71 -8.31
N PHE A 89 12.32 3.95 -7.74
CA PHE A 89 12.55 2.67 -7.08
C PHE A 89 11.81 1.54 -7.80
N ARG A 90 12.27 0.30 -7.61
CA ARG A 90 11.79 -0.86 -8.38
C ARG A 90 10.42 -1.39 -7.94
N GLY A 91 9.98 -1.02 -6.74
CA GLY A 91 8.68 -1.38 -6.16
C GLY A 91 8.70 -1.26 -4.63
N ASP A 92 7.60 -1.65 -3.97
CA ASP A 92 7.48 -1.66 -2.51
C ASP A 92 7.67 -3.06 -1.91
N ILE A 93 8.28 -3.10 -0.73
CA ILE A 93 8.28 -4.23 0.20
C ILE A 93 7.53 -3.77 1.45
N PHE A 94 6.38 -4.38 1.72
CA PHE A 94 5.58 -4.07 2.90
C PHE A 94 5.95 -5.00 4.05
N VAL A 95 6.32 -4.42 5.19
CA VAL A 95 6.60 -5.12 6.45
C VAL A 95 5.47 -4.77 7.42
N TRP A 96 4.75 -5.77 7.90
CA TRP A 96 3.64 -5.60 8.84
C TRP A 96 4.02 -6.15 10.21
N ASP A 97 3.96 -5.29 11.22
CA ASP A 97 3.99 -5.70 12.62
C ASP A 97 2.63 -6.31 12.98
N LEU A 98 2.65 -7.60 13.31
CA LEU A 98 1.45 -8.36 13.66
C LEU A 98 1.27 -8.51 15.18
N GLU A 99 2.23 -8.08 16.00
CA GLU A 99 2.18 -8.25 17.46
C GLU A 99 0.96 -7.57 18.06
N SER A 100 0.62 -6.40 17.50
CA SER A 100 -0.53 -5.58 17.87
C SER A 100 -1.86 -6.05 17.25
N LEU A 101 -1.84 -7.04 16.35
CA LEU A 101 -3.02 -7.46 15.61
C LEU A 101 -3.73 -8.65 16.25
N SER A 102 -4.98 -8.44 16.67
CA SER A 102 -5.89 -9.53 16.99
C SER A 102 -6.41 -10.27 15.75
N VAL A 103 -6.92 -11.50 15.93
CA VAL A 103 -7.55 -12.30 14.85
C VAL A 103 -8.67 -11.54 14.12
N LYS A 104 -9.40 -10.67 14.83
CA LYS A 104 -10.44 -9.82 14.22
C LYS A 104 -9.86 -8.84 13.20
N HIS A 105 -8.67 -8.28 13.45
CA HIS A 105 -7.98 -7.44 12.47
C HIS A 105 -7.61 -8.25 11.23
N LEU A 106 -7.01 -9.42 11.42
CA LEU A 106 -6.62 -10.30 10.33
C LEU A 106 -7.82 -10.72 9.48
N ALA A 107 -8.97 -11.02 10.10
CA ALA A 107 -10.20 -11.32 9.37
C ALA A 107 -10.68 -10.14 8.51
N LYS A 108 -10.63 -8.91 9.03
CA LYS A 108 -10.95 -7.68 8.27
C LYS A 108 -9.96 -7.43 7.13
N LEU A 109 -8.68 -7.77 7.32
CA LEU A 109 -7.65 -7.70 6.28
C LEU A 109 -7.72 -8.85 5.27
N ALA A 110 -8.32 -9.99 5.62
CA ALA A 110 -8.46 -11.16 4.73
C ALA A 110 -9.64 -11.01 3.75
N THR A 111 -9.85 -9.80 3.21
CA THR A 111 -10.93 -9.50 2.26
C THR A 111 -10.39 -9.35 0.83
N PRO A 112 -11.24 -9.48 -0.21
CA PRO A 112 -10.83 -9.25 -1.60
C PRO A 112 -10.22 -7.85 -1.85
N HIS A 113 -10.54 -6.87 -1.01
CA HIS A 113 -9.97 -5.53 -1.04
C HIS A 113 -8.45 -5.53 -0.89
N THR A 114 -7.88 -6.37 -0.03
CA THR A 114 -6.43 -6.47 0.14
C THR A 114 -5.74 -6.92 -1.14
N LYS A 115 -6.33 -7.89 -1.84
CA LYS A 115 -5.82 -8.35 -3.14
C LYS A 115 -5.88 -7.24 -4.19
N LYS A 116 -6.98 -6.47 -4.23
CA LYS A 116 -7.14 -5.31 -5.13
C LYS A 116 -6.04 -4.27 -4.91
N VAL A 117 -5.74 -3.96 -3.65
CA VAL A 117 -4.75 -2.94 -3.28
C VAL A 117 -3.33 -3.39 -3.61
N LEU A 118 -2.99 -4.66 -3.34
CA LEU A 118 -1.71 -5.24 -3.74
C LEU A 118 -1.51 -5.22 -5.26
N MET A 119 -2.58 -5.41 -6.05
CA MET A 119 -2.52 -5.28 -7.51
C MET A 119 -2.33 -3.83 -7.94
N ALA A 120 -3.01 -2.88 -7.29
CA ALA A 120 -2.87 -1.47 -7.60
C ALA A 120 -1.46 -0.93 -7.31
N SER A 121 -0.83 -1.35 -6.20
CA SER A 121 0.55 -0.97 -5.90
C SER A 121 1.56 -1.60 -6.88
N GLN A 122 1.35 -2.83 -7.34
CA GLN A 122 2.26 -3.47 -8.32
C GLN A 122 2.30 -2.72 -9.66
N VAL A 123 1.20 -2.09 -10.07
CA VAL A 123 1.09 -1.40 -11.36
C VAL A 123 1.52 0.06 -11.29
N SER A 124 1.52 0.69 -10.11
CA SER A 124 2.04 2.05 -9.93
C SER A 124 3.56 2.15 -10.07
N HIS A 125 4.31 1.06 -9.82
CA HIS A 125 5.76 1.06 -9.98
C HIS A 125 6.15 0.55 -11.36
N LEU A 126 7.12 1.22 -11.98
CA LEU A 126 7.69 0.86 -13.28
C LEU A 126 8.51 -0.43 -13.17
N THR A 127 7.86 -1.56 -12.88
CA THR A 127 8.53 -2.85 -12.69
C THR A 127 9.12 -3.32 -14.02
N THR A 128 10.44 -3.45 -14.10
CA THR A 128 11.08 -4.27 -15.12
C THR A 128 10.67 -5.74 -14.89
N PRO A 129 10.57 -6.61 -15.93
CA PRO A 129 9.83 -7.87 -15.86
C PRO A 129 10.37 -8.98 -14.93
N HIS A 130 11.33 -8.70 -14.06
CA HIS A 130 12.03 -9.72 -13.28
C HIS A 130 12.30 -9.27 -11.85
N THR A 131 11.34 -9.45 -10.95
CA THR A 131 11.65 -9.65 -9.52
C THR A 131 10.62 -10.59 -8.89
N LYS A 132 11.14 -11.60 -8.20
CA LYS A 132 10.36 -12.56 -7.42
C LYS A 132 9.61 -11.82 -6.31
N LYS A 133 8.33 -12.15 -6.14
CA LYS A 133 7.50 -11.64 -5.04
C LYS A 133 8.03 -12.22 -3.73
N SER A 134 8.65 -11.41 -2.89
CA SER A 134 8.94 -11.77 -1.50
C SER A 134 8.08 -10.92 -0.58
N VAL A 135 7.05 -11.53 0.00
CA VAL A 135 6.41 -11.04 1.23
C VAL A 135 7.23 -11.63 2.36
N GLY A 136 8.12 -10.83 2.95
CA GLY A 136 8.93 -11.23 4.08
C GLY A 136 8.13 -11.05 5.37
N TRP A 137 7.82 -12.14 6.05
CA TRP A 137 7.31 -12.11 7.42
C TRP A 137 8.53 -12.06 8.34
N LEU A 138 8.78 -10.92 8.99
CA LEU A 138 9.73 -10.83 10.09
C LEU A 138 8.93 -10.71 11.37
N SER A 139 8.78 -11.83 12.07
CA SER A 139 8.55 -11.85 13.52
C SER A 139 9.88 -11.51 14.19
N LEU A 140 9.96 -10.31 14.78
CA LEU A 140 10.97 -10.01 15.81
C LEU A 140 10.51 -10.59 17.14
#